data_AF-A0A182M416-F1
#
_entry.id   AF-A0A182M416-F1
#
_cell.length_a   1.000
_cell.length_b   1.000
_cell.length_c   1.000
_cell.angle_alpha   90.00
_cell.angle_beta   90.00
_cell.angle_gamma   90.00
#
_symmetry.space_group_name_H-M   'P 1'
#
loop_
_entity.id
_entity.type
_entity.pdbx_description
1 polymer ?
#
loop_
_entity_poly.entity_id
_entity_poly.type
_entity_poly.pdbx_seq_one_letter_code
_entity_poly.pdbx_strand_id
1 'polypeptide(L)'
;MAIPCLKKNAVSKPVENSFLYTPCNCPVGKLLQQQVRCEKPRMPTVRRVSRRTQYLAKPRMPRARYEPRAVNRSTKQTEVCRTYKEPNASKRIQQLALPHVRKLVAAQQEYRRFIDRRRQDQLEKRIKKSIFTVYSRLANVTLPEIDKLKGMSPDEWQKHQEWLTRNAQPKQAPAPEEPKRERKPLTALINRIESLSEPRYARKKFTGPEKAGPAAKPAALKAMPSDHVAKLAVPLERRRRAKGVVVEDTRLPENVLKAVASSRVAELAVAKSYRNVYNEYRDKPFTVEPNALKAKASDRTLELAKPKKAKK
;
A
#
# COMPACT_ATOMS: atom_id res chain seq x y z
N MET A 1 53.47 18.71 15.48
CA MET A 1 52.46 17.62 15.41
C MET A 1 51.90 17.59 14.00
N ALA A 2 52.12 16.48 13.30
CA ALA A 2 51.86 16.34 11.87
C ALA A 2 50.39 15.96 11.59
N ILE A 3 49.80 16.55 10.56
CA ILE A 3 48.46 16.21 10.05
C ILE A 3 48.62 15.52 8.68
N PRO A 4 48.17 14.27 8.50
CA PRO A 4 48.40 13.53 7.26
C PRO A 4 47.32 13.80 6.20
N CYS A 5 47.79 13.82 4.95
CA CYS A 5 47.05 13.97 3.71
C CYS A 5 46.05 12.83 3.44
N LEU A 6 44.80 13.16 3.14
CA LEU A 6 43.80 12.23 2.64
C LEU A 6 43.89 12.10 1.10
N LYS A 7 44.31 10.93 0.64
CA LYS A 7 44.26 10.48 -0.77
C LYS A 7 42.80 10.30 -1.21
N LYS A 8 42.42 10.88 -2.35
CA LYS A 8 41.16 10.64 -3.05
C LYS A 8 41.36 9.51 -4.06
N ASN A 9 40.63 8.40 -3.88
CA ASN A 9 40.57 7.30 -4.83
C ASN A 9 39.69 7.69 -6.03
N ALA A 10 40.28 7.66 -7.22
CA ALA A 10 39.59 7.82 -8.49
C ALA A 10 38.90 6.48 -8.86
N VAL A 11 37.59 6.52 -9.09
CA VAL A 11 36.82 5.39 -9.62
C VAL A 11 36.73 5.55 -11.14
N SER A 12 37.49 4.72 -11.85
CA SER A 12 37.44 4.55 -13.30
C SER A 12 36.13 3.87 -13.72
N LYS A 13 35.38 4.46 -14.67
CA LYS A 13 34.22 3.82 -15.30
C LYS A 13 34.69 2.94 -16.47
N PRO A 14 34.15 1.72 -16.65
CA PRO A 14 34.47 0.90 -17.81
C PRO A 14 33.76 1.41 -19.07
N VAL A 15 34.49 1.33 -20.17
CA VAL A 15 34.13 1.70 -21.54
C VAL A 15 33.12 0.68 -22.10
N GLU A 16 31.96 1.16 -22.56
CA GLU A 16 31.00 0.35 -23.30
C GLU A 16 31.48 0.19 -24.76
N ASN A 17 31.81 -1.04 -25.13
CA ASN A 17 32.14 -1.43 -26.51
C ASN A 17 30.87 -1.47 -27.36
N SER A 18 30.59 -0.41 -28.12
CA SER A 18 29.61 -0.42 -29.19
C SER A 18 30.19 -1.09 -30.45
N PHE A 19 29.91 -2.38 -30.63
CA PHE A 19 30.14 -3.07 -31.90
C PHE A 19 29.11 -2.62 -32.93
N LEU A 20 29.51 -1.74 -33.84
CA LEU A 20 28.78 -1.40 -35.06
C LEU A 20 29.04 -2.51 -36.09
N TYR A 21 28.05 -3.36 -36.34
CA TYR A 21 28.11 -4.33 -37.43
C TYR A 21 27.49 -3.71 -38.68
N THR A 22 28.34 -3.30 -39.61
CA THR A 22 27.96 -2.96 -40.99
C THR A 22 27.80 -4.25 -41.80
N PRO A 23 26.65 -4.52 -42.42
CA PRO A 23 26.53 -5.64 -43.35
C PRO A 23 27.19 -5.27 -44.68
N CYS A 24 28.34 -5.89 -44.96
CA CYS A 24 28.97 -5.87 -46.28
C CYS A 24 28.17 -6.75 -47.26
N ASN A 25 27.60 -6.11 -48.29
CA ASN A 25 27.04 -6.76 -49.47
C ASN A 25 28.20 -7.22 -50.37
N CYS A 26 28.55 -8.50 -50.32
CA CYS A 26 29.39 -9.13 -51.34
C CYS A 26 28.60 -10.27 -52.02
N PRO A 27 28.43 -10.24 -53.35
CA PRO A 27 27.81 -11.33 -54.11
C PRO A 27 28.84 -12.44 -54.35
N VAL A 28 28.89 -13.43 -53.46
CA VAL A 28 29.76 -14.60 -53.68
C VAL A 28 29.02 -15.66 -54.50
N GLY A 29 29.36 -15.64 -55.79
CA GLY A 29 29.57 -16.77 -56.70
C GLY A 29 28.89 -18.09 -56.39
N LYS A 30 27.96 -18.45 -57.28
CA LYS A 30 27.48 -19.83 -57.49
C LYS A 30 28.67 -20.70 -57.95
N LEU A 31 29.04 -21.69 -57.15
CA LEU A 31 29.82 -22.84 -57.62
C LEU A 31 28.98 -24.10 -57.42
N LEU A 32 28.50 -24.60 -58.55
CA LEU A 32 27.87 -25.89 -58.74
C LEU A 32 28.86 -26.99 -58.33
N GLN A 33 28.59 -27.68 -57.24
CA GLN A 33 29.12 -29.01 -57.01
C GLN A 33 27.96 -30.00 -57.03
N GLN A 34 27.93 -30.79 -58.11
CA GLN A 34 27.18 -32.04 -58.20
C GLN A 34 27.65 -32.96 -57.07
N GLN A 35 26.84 -33.07 -56.02
CA GLN A 35 27.00 -34.10 -55.01
C GLN A 35 26.05 -35.25 -55.34
N VAL A 36 26.66 -36.40 -55.57
CA VAL A 36 26.05 -37.72 -55.73
C VAL A 36 25.10 -37.97 -54.57
N ARG A 37 23.82 -38.21 -54.90
CA ARG A 37 22.78 -38.54 -53.92
C ARG A 37 22.97 -39.98 -53.43
N CYS A 38 23.69 -40.16 -52.34
CA CYS A 38 23.49 -41.34 -51.50
C CYS A 38 22.23 -41.11 -50.67
N GLU A 39 21.14 -41.81 -51.01
CA GLU A 39 19.90 -41.81 -50.26
C GLU A 39 20.12 -42.45 -48.89
N LYS A 40 20.46 -41.64 -47.89
CA LYS A 40 20.44 -42.07 -46.49
C LYS A 40 18.98 -42.37 -46.11
N PRO A 41 18.71 -43.48 -45.40
CA PRO A 41 17.36 -43.81 -44.94
C PRO A 41 16.80 -42.62 -44.15
N ARG A 42 15.64 -42.12 -44.57
CA ARG A 42 14.93 -41.04 -43.89
C ARG A 42 14.52 -41.54 -42.51
N MET A 43 15.32 -41.21 -41.50
CA MET A 43 14.92 -41.37 -40.11
C MET A 43 13.54 -40.71 -39.93
N PRO A 44 12.57 -41.38 -39.28
CA PRO A 44 11.25 -40.83 -39.07
C PRO A 44 11.40 -39.45 -38.43
N THR A 45 10.81 -38.44 -39.07
CA THR A 45 10.84 -37.07 -38.59
C THR A 45 10.19 -37.03 -37.21
N VAL A 46 11.03 -37.06 -36.17
CA VAL A 46 10.61 -36.86 -34.79
C VAL A 46 9.90 -35.51 -34.78
N ARG A 47 8.56 -35.56 -34.71
CA ARG A 47 7.72 -34.36 -34.74
C ARG A 47 8.19 -33.47 -33.60
N ARG A 48 8.86 -32.36 -33.93
CA ARG A 48 9.30 -31.38 -32.94
C ARG A 48 8.05 -30.87 -32.23
N VAL A 49 7.85 -31.35 -31.01
CA VAL A 49 6.81 -30.88 -30.12
C VAL A 49 6.92 -29.36 -30.02
N SER A 50 5.82 -28.63 -30.22
CA SER A 50 5.84 -27.16 -30.23
C SER A 50 6.49 -26.62 -28.96
N ARG A 51 7.18 -25.47 -29.05
CA ARG A 51 7.80 -24.81 -27.88
C ARG A 51 6.81 -24.66 -26.71
N ARG A 52 5.53 -24.43 -27.02
CA ARG A 52 4.46 -24.32 -26.04
C ARG A 52 4.21 -25.64 -25.31
N THR A 53 4.11 -26.77 -26.02
CA THR A 53 3.90 -28.08 -25.39
C THR A 53 5.12 -28.50 -24.59
N GLN A 54 6.35 -28.21 -25.05
CA GLN A 54 7.56 -28.39 -24.23
C GLN A 54 7.55 -27.53 -22.96
N TYR A 55 7.04 -26.30 -23.04
CA TYR A 55 6.94 -25.40 -21.88
C TYR A 55 5.90 -25.88 -20.86
N LEU A 56 4.77 -26.42 -21.33
CA LEU A 56 3.72 -26.97 -20.47
C LEU A 56 4.09 -28.33 -19.87
N ALA A 57 4.89 -29.12 -20.58
CA ALA A 57 5.39 -30.42 -20.11
C ALA A 57 6.50 -30.30 -19.06
N LYS A 58 7.12 -29.13 -18.89
CA LYS A 58 8.05 -28.90 -17.78
C LYS A 58 7.27 -29.01 -16.47
N PRO A 59 7.60 -29.96 -15.58
CA PRO A 59 6.96 -30.02 -14.28
C PRO A 59 7.15 -28.67 -13.60
N ARG A 60 6.05 -28.05 -13.19
CA ARG A 60 6.11 -26.82 -12.41
C ARG A 60 6.86 -27.17 -11.13
N MET A 61 8.12 -26.76 -11.03
CA MET A 61 8.90 -26.84 -9.80
C MET A 61 7.98 -26.34 -8.68
N PRO A 62 7.66 -27.16 -7.67
CA PRO A 62 6.84 -26.72 -6.55
C PRO A 62 7.61 -25.58 -5.90
N ARG A 63 7.25 -24.33 -6.24
CA ARG A 63 7.66 -23.18 -5.46
C ARG A 63 7.18 -23.51 -4.06
N ALA A 64 8.12 -23.65 -3.13
CA ALA A 64 7.84 -23.95 -1.73
C ALA A 64 6.57 -23.20 -1.35
N ARG A 65 5.50 -23.97 -1.05
CA ARG A 65 4.22 -23.39 -0.68
C ARG A 65 4.50 -22.51 0.52
N TYR A 66 4.55 -21.21 0.28
CA TYR A 66 4.60 -20.19 1.32
C TYR A 66 5.62 -20.52 2.41
N GLU A 67 6.89 -20.15 2.23
CA GLU A 67 7.72 -19.94 3.40
C GLU A 67 7.02 -18.83 4.22
N PRO A 68 6.54 -19.12 5.44
CA PRO A 68 6.03 -18.06 6.29
C PRO A 68 7.23 -17.17 6.59
N ARG A 69 7.39 -16.09 5.84
CA ARG A 69 8.23 -14.98 6.27
C ARG A 69 7.73 -14.64 7.66
N ALA A 70 8.58 -14.80 8.66
CA ALA A 70 8.30 -14.29 9.98
C ALA A 70 7.89 -12.84 9.80
N VAL A 71 6.59 -12.58 9.95
CA VAL A 71 6.09 -11.21 9.96
C VAL A 71 6.74 -10.65 11.19
N ASN A 72 7.80 -9.86 11.00
CA ASN A 72 8.33 -9.02 12.06
C ASN A 72 7.10 -8.33 12.62
N ARG A 73 6.69 -8.74 13.83
CA ARG A 73 5.62 -8.11 14.58
C ARG A 73 6.16 -6.73 14.90
N SER A 74 6.12 -5.83 13.93
CA SER A 74 6.26 -4.42 14.21
C SER A 74 5.15 -4.17 15.22
N THR A 75 5.52 -3.87 16.45
CA THR A 75 4.71 -3.34 17.54
C THR A 75 4.11 -1.98 17.19
N LYS A 76 3.88 -1.71 15.90
CA LYS A 76 3.05 -0.62 15.45
C LYS A 76 1.64 -1.10 15.71
N GLN A 77 1.09 -0.66 16.83
CA GLN A 77 -0.34 -0.65 17.06
C GLN A 77 -1.00 -0.23 15.75
N THR A 78 -1.86 -1.09 15.20
CA THR A 78 -2.76 -0.69 14.13
C THR A 78 -3.71 0.33 14.74
N GLU A 79 -3.30 1.60 14.74
CA GLU A 79 -4.16 2.69 15.12
C GLU A 79 -5.29 2.74 14.10
N VAL A 80 -6.51 2.45 14.54
CA VAL A 80 -7.72 2.68 13.76
C VAL A 80 -7.93 4.20 13.72
N CYS A 81 -7.25 4.88 12.80
CA CYS A 81 -7.45 6.30 12.55
C CYS A 81 -8.88 6.51 12.04
N ARG A 82 -9.74 7.06 12.90
CA ARG A 82 -11.08 7.51 12.51
C ARG A 82 -10.92 8.74 11.61
N THR A 83 -11.55 8.71 10.44
CA THR A 83 -11.34 9.66 9.32
C THR A 83 -11.52 11.14 9.63
N TYR A 84 -12.13 11.48 10.77
CA TYR A 84 -12.35 12.85 11.23
C TYR A 84 -11.31 13.36 12.24
N LYS A 85 -10.35 12.53 12.69
CA LYS A 85 -9.33 12.91 13.69
C LYS A 85 -7.97 13.32 13.11
N GLU A 86 -7.69 13.03 11.84
CA GLU A 86 -6.52 13.60 11.18
C GLU A 86 -6.86 14.98 10.59
N PRO A 87 -6.07 16.04 10.88
CA PRO A 87 -6.21 17.32 10.17
C PRO A 87 -5.91 17.20 8.68
N ASN A 88 -5.33 16.07 8.24
CA ASN A 88 -5.07 15.74 6.86
C ASN A 88 -5.90 14.51 6.47
N ALA A 89 -6.99 14.71 5.72
CA ALA A 89 -7.76 13.61 5.16
C ALA A 89 -6.85 12.58 4.45
N SER A 90 -7.22 11.29 4.45
CA SER A 90 -6.40 10.25 3.80
C SER A 90 -5.97 10.67 2.39
N LYS A 91 -4.74 10.36 1.95
CA LYS A 91 -4.23 10.74 0.63
C LYS A 91 -5.21 10.41 -0.51
N ARG A 92 -5.98 9.33 -0.37
CA ARG A 92 -7.04 8.95 -1.30
C ARG A 92 -8.22 9.94 -1.30
N ILE A 93 -8.70 10.37 -0.13
CA ILE A 93 -9.77 11.37 0.00
C ILE A 93 -9.27 12.75 -0.45
N GLN A 94 -8.05 13.14 -0.10
CA GLN A 94 -7.41 14.36 -0.62
C GLN A 94 -7.27 14.32 -2.13
N GLN A 95 -6.83 13.19 -2.69
CA GLN A 95 -6.83 12.99 -4.13
C GLN A 95 -8.25 13.11 -4.69
N LEU A 96 -9.27 12.49 -4.12
CA LEU A 96 -10.65 12.63 -4.62
C LEU A 96 -11.19 14.06 -4.52
N ALA A 97 -10.80 14.83 -3.50
CA ALA A 97 -11.18 16.22 -3.31
C ALA A 97 -10.41 17.23 -4.18
N LEU A 98 -9.23 16.86 -4.69
CA LEU A 98 -8.46 17.72 -5.58
C LEU A 98 -9.13 17.77 -6.98
N PRO A 99 -9.45 18.96 -7.51
CA PRO A 99 -9.99 19.09 -8.86
C PRO A 99 -9.08 18.38 -9.87
N HIS A 100 -9.69 17.72 -10.86
CA HIS A 100 -8.98 16.89 -11.83
C HIS A 100 -7.75 17.58 -12.45
N VAL A 101 -7.86 18.90 -12.66
CA VAL A 101 -6.77 19.80 -13.09
C VAL A 101 -5.52 19.69 -12.20
N ARG A 102 -5.67 19.74 -10.86
CA ARG A 102 -4.54 19.69 -9.92
C ARG A 102 -3.82 18.35 -9.96
N LYS A 103 -4.52 17.24 -10.18
CA LYS A 103 -3.90 15.91 -10.37
C LYS A 103 -3.07 15.86 -11.65
N LEU A 104 -3.60 16.41 -12.73
CA LEU A 104 -2.89 16.44 -14.02
C LEU A 104 -1.63 17.32 -13.93
N VAL A 105 -1.70 18.46 -13.23
CA VAL A 105 -0.54 19.34 -12.98
C VAL A 105 0.49 18.67 -12.07
N ALA A 106 0.07 18.00 -10.99
CA ALA A 106 0.99 17.26 -10.11
C ALA A 106 1.69 16.12 -10.87
N ALA A 107 0.93 15.34 -11.65
CA ALA A 107 1.50 14.31 -12.51
C ALA A 107 2.47 14.89 -13.55
N GLN A 108 2.15 16.06 -14.13
CA GLN A 108 3.07 16.75 -15.05
C GLN A 108 4.41 17.06 -14.38
N GLN A 109 4.40 17.53 -13.14
CA GLN A 109 5.60 17.89 -12.39
C GLN A 109 6.44 16.66 -12.01
N GLU A 110 5.80 15.60 -11.51
CA GLU A 110 6.48 14.35 -11.12
C GLU A 110 7.16 13.67 -12.32
N TYR A 111 6.47 13.62 -13.45
CA TYR A 111 6.93 12.88 -14.61
C TYR A 111 7.62 13.72 -15.69
N ARG A 112 7.86 15.02 -15.43
CA ARG A 112 8.49 15.94 -16.39
C ARG A 112 9.84 15.45 -16.92
N ARG A 113 10.56 14.65 -16.13
CA ARG A 113 11.91 14.15 -16.46
C ARG A 113 11.91 12.83 -17.22
N PHE A 114 10.80 12.09 -17.21
CA PHE A 114 10.76 10.69 -17.68
C PHE A 114 9.79 10.46 -18.86
N ILE A 115 8.99 11.45 -19.22
CA ILE A 115 7.97 11.33 -20.27
C ILE A 115 8.46 11.95 -21.58
N ASP A 116 8.25 11.22 -22.69
CA ASP A 116 8.48 11.70 -24.05
C ASP A 116 7.71 13.00 -24.36
N ARG A 117 8.31 13.91 -25.15
CA ARG A 117 7.68 15.19 -25.52
C ARG A 117 6.25 15.05 -26.05
N ARG A 118 5.98 14.04 -26.91
CA ARG A 118 4.63 13.79 -27.44
C ARG A 118 3.58 13.50 -26.35
N ARG A 119 3.98 12.80 -25.29
CA ARG A 119 3.09 12.49 -24.15
C ARG A 119 2.94 13.71 -23.22
N GLN A 120 3.97 14.54 -23.09
CA GLN A 120 3.87 15.84 -22.40
C GLN A 120 2.85 16.76 -23.09
N ASP A 121 2.91 16.88 -24.42
CA ASP A 121 1.97 17.71 -25.19
C ASP A 121 0.51 17.25 -25.02
N GLN A 122 0.28 15.94 -24.98
CA GLN A 122 -1.05 15.37 -24.73
C GLN A 122 -1.55 15.68 -23.31
N LEU A 123 -0.66 15.60 -22.31
CA LEU A 123 -0.99 15.95 -20.93
C LEU A 123 -1.32 17.44 -20.80
N GLU A 124 -0.53 18.31 -21.45
CA GLU A 124 -0.75 19.76 -21.46
C GLU A 124 -2.07 20.14 -22.15
N LYS A 125 -2.41 19.47 -23.26
CA LYS A 125 -3.73 19.61 -23.91
C LYS A 125 -4.88 19.20 -22.99
N ARG A 126 -4.73 18.13 -22.20
CA ARG A 126 -5.73 17.70 -21.22
C ARG A 126 -5.86 18.71 -20.08
N ILE A 127 -4.75 19.25 -19.59
CA ILE A 127 -4.74 20.31 -18.57
C ILE A 127 -5.49 21.53 -19.10
N LYS A 128 -5.14 22.05 -20.28
CA LYS A 128 -5.82 23.19 -20.91
C LYS A 128 -7.32 22.94 -21.06
N LYS A 129 -7.74 21.79 -21.62
CA LYS A 129 -9.17 21.42 -21.72
C LYS A 129 -9.87 21.40 -20.36
N SER A 130 -9.25 20.80 -19.34
CA SER A 130 -9.84 20.72 -18.00
C SER A 130 -9.93 22.06 -17.28
N ILE A 131 -8.98 22.98 -17.55
CA ILE A 131 -8.99 24.35 -17.04
C ILE A 131 -10.14 25.13 -17.67
N PHE A 132 -10.33 25.04 -18.98
CA PHE A 132 -11.45 25.67 -19.67
C PHE A 132 -12.80 25.16 -19.18
N THR A 133 -12.94 23.86 -18.85
CA THR A 133 -14.20 23.35 -18.28
C THR A 133 -14.44 23.77 -16.84
N VAL A 134 -13.39 24.06 -16.06
CA VAL A 134 -13.54 24.60 -14.70
C VAL A 134 -13.94 26.07 -14.78
N TYR A 135 -13.28 26.86 -15.62
CA TYR A 135 -13.64 28.26 -15.80
C TYR A 135 -15.01 28.45 -16.45
N SER A 136 -15.43 27.59 -17.38
CA SER A 136 -16.79 27.64 -17.92
C SER A 136 -17.86 27.28 -16.89
N ARG A 137 -17.55 26.33 -15.98
CA ARG A 137 -18.44 26.01 -14.86
C ARG A 137 -18.50 27.16 -13.85
N LEU A 138 -17.38 27.79 -13.52
CA LEU A 138 -17.34 28.92 -12.59
C LEU A 138 -17.96 30.20 -13.18
N ALA A 139 -17.82 30.43 -14.49
CA ALA A 139 -18.42 31.57 -15.17
C ALA A 139 -19.95 31.52 -15.24
N ASN A 140 -20.53 30.31 -15.17
CA ASN A 140 -21.98 30.10 -15.17
C ASN A 140 -22.57 29.93 -13.75
N VAL A 141 -21.75 30.01 -12.70
CA VAL A 141 -22.28 30.08 -11.33
C VAL A 141 -22.66 31.53 -11.09
N THR A 142 -23.94 31.83 -11.30
CA THR A 142 -24.54 33.00 -10.66
C THR A 142 -24.39 32.78 -9.15
N LEU A 143 -23.62 33.66 -8.51
CA LEU A 143 -23.62 33.67 -7.05
C LEU A 143 -25.06 34.03 -6.64
N PRO A 144 -25.73 33.22 -5.79
CA PRO A 144 -27.03 33.60 -5.30
C PRO A 144 -26.91 34.99 -4.67
N GLU A 145 -27.91 35.82 -4.91
CA GLU A 145 -27.97 37.15 -4.32
C GLU A 145 -27.76 37.00 -2.81
N ILE A 146 -26.85 37.80 -2.26
CA ILE A 146 -26.55 37.78 -0.83
C ILE A 146 -27.76 38.42 -0.15
N ASP A 147 -28.79 37.60 0.08
CA ASP A 147 -29.94 37.99 0.88
C ASP A 147 -29.38 38.46 2.23
N LYS A 148 -29.67 39.73 2.57
CA LYS A 148 -29.28 40.29 3.86
C LYS A 148 -29.78 39.33 4.92
N LEU A 149 -28.86 38.74 5.68
CA LEU A 149 -29.16 37.74 6.69
C LEU A 149 -30.25 38.30 7.60
N LYS A 150 -31.47 37.80 7.44
CA LYS A 150 -32.59 38.16 8.30
C LYS A 150 -32.21 37.66 9.69
N GLY A 151 -32.06 38.60 10.64
CA GLY A 151 -31.82 38.24 12.03
C GLY A 151 -32.93 37.30 12.50
N MET A 152 -32.58 36.19 13.14
CA MET A 152 -33.56 35.26 13.70
C MET A 152 -34.39 35.99 14.76
N SER A 153 -35.70 35.77 14.74
CA SER A 153 -36.60 36.18 15.81
C SER A 153 -36.19 35.50 17.15
N PRO A 154 -36.45 36.10 18.33
CA PRO A 154 -36.20 35.45 19.62
C PRO A 154 -36.80 34.04 19.72
N ASP A 155 -37.99 33.82 19.15
CA ASP A 155 -38.65 32.50 19.15
C ASP A 155 -37.94 31.49 18.23
N GLU A 156 -37.42 31.96 17.09
CA GLU A 156 -36.61 31.14 16.18
C GLU A 156 -35.28 30.78 16.83
N TRP A 157 -34.72 31.70 17.62
CA TRP A 157 -33.51 31.46 18.40
C TRP A 157 -33.70 30.41 19.48
N GLN A 158 -34.83 30.43 20.20
CA GLN A 158 -35.16 29.38 21.17
C GLN A 158 -35.31 28.01 20.50
N LYS A 159 -36.05 27.92 19.38
CA LYS A 159 -36.13 26.69 18.58
C LYS A 159 -34.77 26.20 18.10
N HIS A 160 -33.88 27.13 17.74
CA HIS A 160 -32.53 26.81 17.35
C HIS A 160 -31.70 26.27 18.51
N GLN A 161 -31.81 26.86 19.72
CA GLN A 161 -31.16 26.36 20.93
C GLN A 161 -31.66 24.96 21.32
N GLU A 162 -32.96 24.69 21.22
CA GLU A 162 -33.52 23.35 21.43
C GLU A 162 -32.98 22.34 20.42
N TRP A 163 -32.91 22.73 19.14
CA TRP A 163 -32.35 21.91 18.08
C TRP A 163 -30.86 21.60 18.31
N LEU A 164 -30.08 22.60 18.74
CA LEU A 164 -28.67 22.42 19.12
C LEU A 164 -28.54 21.46 20.30
N THR A 165 -29.39 21.62 21.33
CA THR A 165 -29.39 20.74 22.51
C THR A 165 -29.68 19.29 22.13
N ARG A 166 -30.66 19.06 21.21
CA ARG A 166 -30.98 17.73 20.69
C ARG A 166 -29.84 17.11 19.88
N ASN A 167 -29.17 17.89 19.04
CA ASN A 167 -28.08 17.40 18.19
C ASN A 167 -26.72 17.31 18.90
N ALA A 168 -26.53 18.05 19.98
CA ALA A 168 -25.34 17.98 20.83
C ALA A 168 -25.29 16.68 21.64
N GLN A 169 -26.44 16.01 21.84
CA GLN A 169 -26.45 14.69 22.46
C GLN A 169 -25.64 13.70 21.62
N PRO A 170 -24.78 12.89 22.24
CA PRO A 170 -23.99 11.90 21.52
C PRO A 170 -24.93 10.94 20.80
N LYS A 171 -24.72 10.78 19.49
CA LYS A 171 -25.47 9.80 18.69
C LYS A 171 -25.26 8.43 19.31
N GLN A 172 -26.31 7.86 19.87
CA GLN A 172 -26.30 6.46 20.27
C GLN A 172 -26.08 5.65 18.99
N ALA A 173 -25.01 4.84 18.97
CA ALA A 173 -24.82 3.91 17.87
C ALA A 173 -26.04 2.98 17.85
N PRO A 174 -26.66 2.74 16.68
CA PRO A 174 -27.72 1.75 16.60
C PRO A 174 -27.20 0.44 17.18
N ALA A 175 -28.01 -0.21 18.01
CA ALA A 175 -27.66 -1.53 18.52
C ALA A 175 -27.31 -2.42 17.32
N PRO A 176 -26.16 -3.11 17.33
CA PRO A 176 -25.78 -3.96 16.21
C PRO A 176 -26.91 -4.96 15.98
N GLU A 177 -27.50 -4.94 14.79
CA GLU A 177 -28.50 -5.94 14.43
C GLU A 177 -27.86 -7.31 14.58
N GLU A 178 -28.40 -8.12 15.48
CA GLU A 178 -27.95 -9.49 15.62
C GLU A 178 -28.18 -10.18 14.27
N PRO A 179 -27.15 -10.80 13.67
CA PRO A 179 -27.31 -11.44 12.38
C PRO A 179 -28.36 -12.54 12.53
N LYS A 180 -29.52 -12.35 11.89
CA LYS A 180 -30.58 -13.36 11.83
C LYS A 180 -30.00 -14.60 11.14
N ARG A 181 -29.60 -15.59 11.93
CA ARG A 181 -29.13 -16.88 11.41
C ARG A 181 -30.34 -17.67 10.98
N GLU A 182 -30.69 -17.57 9.70
CA GLU A 182 -31.71 -18.43 9.10
C GLU A 182 -31.23 -19.89 9.15
N ARG A 183 -31.60 -20.60 10.22
CA ARG A 183 -31.36 -22.04 10.34
C ARG A 183 -32.35 -22.74 9.42
N LYS A 184 -31.84 -23.35 8.34
CA LYS A 184 -32.67 -24.25 7.53
C LYS A 184 -33.11 -25.43 8.41
N PRO A 185 -34.39 -25.82 8.38
CA PRO A 185 -34.85 -26.99 9.12
C PRO A 185 -34.12 -28.24 8.64
N LEU A 186 -33.92 -29.21 9.54
CA LEU A 186 -33.19 -30.44 9.24
C LEU A 186 -33.76 -31.16 8.01
N THR A 187 -35.09 -31.16 7.85
CA THR A 187 -35.81 -31.75 6.73
C THR A 187 -35.34 -31.25 5.37
N ALA A 188 -35.06 -29.96 5.24
CA ALA A 188 -34.54 -29.36 3.99
C ALA A 188 -33.07 -29.72 3.72
N LEU A 189 -32.36 -30.27 4.70
CA LEU A 189 -30.95 -30.63 4.60
C LEU A 189 -30.71 -32.13 4.43
N ILE A 190 -31.70 -33.00 4.69
CA ILE A 190 -31.56 -34.46 4.65
C ILE A 190 -30.95 -34.92 3.32
N ASN A 191 -31.55 -34.55 2.19
CA ASN A 191 -31.08 -34.96 0.85
C ASN A 191 -29.63 -34.53 0.58
N ARG A 192 -29.22 -33.36 1.10
CA ARG A 192 -27.85 -32.86 0.95
C ARG A 192 -26.88 -33.61 1.87
N ILE A 193 -27.30 -33.93 3.09
CA ILE A 193 -26.52 -34.72 4.03
C ILE A 193 -26.29 -36.11 3.45
N GLU A 194 -27.31 -36.73 2.89
CA GLU A 194 -27.21 -38.02 2.18
C GLU A 194 -26.21 -37.94 1.02
N SER A 195 -26.35 -36.95 0.14
CA SER A 195 -25.40 -36.72 -0.97
C SER A 195 -23.95 -36.47 -0.51
N LEU A 196 -23.76 -35.80 0.63
CA LEU A 196 -22.43 -35.56 1.20
C LEU A 196 -21.87 -36.77 1.96
N SER A 197 -22.75 -37.63 2.47
CA SER A 197 -22.39 -38.87 3.16
C SER A 197 -21.95 -39.95 2.17
N GLU A 198 -22.43 -39.87 0.93
CA GLU A 198 -21.97 -40.75 -0.14
C GLU A 198 -20.48 -40.50 -0.44
N PRO A 199 -19.64 -41.56 -0.44
CA PRO A 199 -18.24 -41.40 -0.76
C PRO A 199 -18.12 -40.97 -2.22
N ARG A 200 -17.41 -39.86 -2.46
CA ARG A 200 -17.16 -39.31 -3.81
C ARG A 200 -16.58 -40.34 -4.80
N TYR A 201 -15.88 -41.35 -4.29
CA TYR A 201 -15.41 -42.49 -5.06
C TYR A 201 -15.58 -43.77 -4.25
N ALA A 202 -16.47 -44.67 -4.69
CA ALA A 202 -16.56 -46.03 -4.17
C ALA A 202 -15.24 -46.75 -4.51
N ARG A 203 -14.32 -46.82 -3.55
CA ARG A 203 -13.08 -47.56 -3.74
C ARG A 203 -13.39 -49.05 -3.59
N LYS A 204 -13.00 -49.87 -4.57
CA LYS A 204 -13.20 -51.34 -4.57
C LYS A 204 -12.72 -52.05 -3.29
N LYS A 205 -11.80 -51.43 -2.54
CA LYS A 205 -11.31 -51.92 -1.24
C LYS A 205 -12.32 -51.86 -0.09
N PHE A 206 -13.43 -51.13 -0.24
CA PHE A 206 -14.49 -51.01 0.76
C PHE A 206 -15.81 -51.65 0.31
N THR A 207 -15.89 -52.12 -0.94
CA THR A 207 -17.03 -52.89 -1.45
C THR A 207 -16.75 -54.37 -1.21
N GLY A 208 -17.22 -54.90 -0.10
CA GLY A 208 -17.10 -56.29 0.31
C GLY A 208 -17.47 -56.45 1.79
N PRO A 209 -17.74 -57.68 2.27
CA PRO A 209 -17.84 -57.91 3.70
C PRO A 209 -16.56 -57.39 4.34
N GLU A 210 -16.72 -56.48 5.29
CA GLU A 210 -15.60 -55.90 6.02
C GLU A 210 -14.79 -57.08 6.56
N LYS A 211 -13.58 -57.29 6.03
CA LYS A 211 -12.70 -58.33 6.55
C LYS A 211 -12.59 -58.01 8.03
N ALA A 212 -13.05 -58.91 8.90
CA ALA A 212 -12.91 -58.74 10.33
C ALA A 212 -11.46 -58.33 10.56
N GLY A 213 -11.27 -57.06 10.93
CA GLY A 213 -9.94 -56.55 11.21
C GLY A 213 -9.31 -57.52 12.22
N PRO A 214 -7.98 -57.71 12.20
CA PRO A 214 -7.34 -58.66 13.09
C PRO A 214 -7.87 -58.45 14.51
N ALA A 215 -8.73 -59.37 14.94
CA ALA A 215 -9.42 -59.24 16.20
C ALA A 215 -8.32 -59.10 17.25
N ALA A 216 -8.44 -58.11 18.13
CA ALA A 216 -7.48 -57.94 19.21
C ALA A 216 -7.32 -59.32 19.86
N LYS A 217 -6.07 -59.83 19.92
CA LYS A 217 -5.79 -61.12 20.53
C LYS A 217 -6.48 -61.14 21.90
N PRO A 218 -7.10 -62.24 22.35
CA PRO A 218 -7.84 -62.25 23.61
C PRO A 218 -6.97 -61.84 24.81
N ALA A 219 -5.65 -62.05 24.72
CA ALA A 219 -4.67 -61.55 25.70
C ALA A 219 -4.55 -60.01 25.73
N ALA A 220 -4.68 -59.33 24.58
CA ALA A 220 -4.65 -57.88 24.51
C ALA A 220 -5.89 -57.23 25.13
N LEU A 221 -7.05 -57.92 25.11
CA LEU A 221 -8.27 -57.46 25.79
C LEU A 221 -8.17 -57.56 27.32
N LYS A 222 -7.32 -58.46 27.84
CA LYS A 222 -7.09 -58.67 29.27
C LYS A 222 -5.88 -57.89 29.80
N ALA A 223 -5.10 -57.26 28.93
CA ALA A 223 -3.88 -56.57 29.33
C ALA A 223 -4.22 -55.28 30.08
N MET A 224 -3.81 -55.22 31.35
CA MET A 224 -3.85 -53.98 32.13
C MET A 224 -2.79 -53.01 31.60
N PRO A 225 -3.11 -51.71 31.46
CA PRO A 225 -2.11 -50.71 31.06
C PRO A 225 -1.02 -50.61 32.13
N SER A 226 0.23 -50.36 31.72
CA SER A 226 1.29 -50.04 32.66
C SER A 226 1.04 -48.69 33.34
N ASP A 227 1.60 -48.48 34.52
CA ASP A 227 1.46 -47.23 35.27
C ASP A 227 1.86 -45.99 34.44
N HIS A 228 2.84 -46.13 33.55
CA HIS A 228 3.25 -45.05 32.64
C HIS A 228 2.17 -44.74 31.60
N VAL A 229 1.54 -45.75 31.01
CA VAL A 229 0.44 -45.58 30.05
C VAL A 229 -0.78 -44.99 30.74
N ALA A 230 -1.08 -45.42 31.97
CA ALA A 230 -2.13 -44.83 32.78
C ALA A 230 -1.87 -43.33 33.04
N LYS A 231 -0.63 -42.94 33.38
CA LYS A 231 -0.24 -41.53 33.55
C LYS A 231 -0.36 -40.70 32.27
N LEU A 232 -0.03 -41.27 31.11
CA LEU A 232 -0.18 -40.58 29.82
C LEU A 232 -1.65 -40.45 29.39
N ALA A 233 -2.50 -41.39 29.79
CA ALA A 233 -3.92 -41.38 29.50
C ALA A 233 -4.71 -40.37 30.34
N VAL A 234 -4.19 -39.97 31.51
CA VAL A 234 -4.76 -38.86 32.27
C VAL A 234 -4.75 -37.62 31.36
N PRO A 235 -5.91 -37.02 31.08
CA PRO A 235 -5.97 -35.84 30.23
C PRO A 235 -5.08 -34.77 30.85
N LEU A 236 -3.98 -34.44 30.17
CA LEU A 236 -3.16 -33.31 30.56
C LEU A 236 -4.10 -32.12 30.66
N GLU A 237 -4.19 -31.52 31.84
CA GLU A 237 -4.83 -30.22 31.99
C GLU A 237 -4.13 -29.30 31.01
N ARG A 238 -4.76 -29.10 29.85
CA ARG A 238 -4.30 -28.14 28.87
C ARG A 238 -4.35 -26.82 29.62
N ARG A 239 -3.20 -26.35 30.13
CA ARG A 239 -3.03 -24.97 30.59
C ARG A 239 -3.79 -24.13 29.59
N ARG A 240 -4.94 -23.58 30.00
CA ARG A 240 -5.96 -23.06 29.10
C ARG A 240 -5.25 -22.11 28.13
N ARG A 241 -4.99 -22.57 26.89
CA ARG A 241 -4.50 -21.71 25.81
C ARG A 241 -5.63 -20.88 25.24
N ALA A 242 -6.85 -21.04 25.74
CA ALA A 242 -7.71 -19.90 25.94
C ALA A 242 -7.09 -19.07 27.07
N LYS A 243 -6.10 -18.25 26.72
CA LYS A 243 -5.91 -16.99 27.44
C LYS A 243 -7.33 -16.44 27.59
N GLY A 244 -7.78 -16.13 28.81
CA GLY A 244 -9.04 -15.40 28.99
C GLY A 244 -9.03 -14.14 28.11
N VAL A 245 -10.14 -13.39 28.09
CA VAL A 245 -10.11 -12.04 27.52
C VAL A 245 -8.84 -11.37 28.03
N VAL A 246 -7.95 -11.00 27.11
CA VAL A 246 -6.68 -10.36 27.46
C VAL A 246 -7.10 -9.02 28.02
N VAL A 247 -7.26 -8.97 29.34
CA VAL A 247 -7.36 -7.72 30.08
C VAL A 247 -5.96 -7.17 30.00
N GLU A 248 -5.72 -6.33 28.98
CA GLU A 248 -4.49 -5.57 28.93
C GLU A 248 -4.45 -4.74 30.20
N ASP A 249 -3.41 -4.90 31.01
CA ASP A 249 -3.17 -4.05 32.17
C ASP A 249 -2.90 -2.63 31.64
N THR A 250 -3.96 -1.84 31.52
CA THR A 250 -3.92 -0.41 31.13
C THR A 250 -3.35 0.47 32.22
N ARG A 251 -2.96 -0.12 33.36
CA ARG A 251 -2.31 0.59 34.47
C ARG A 251 -0.93 1.02 34.02
N LEU A 252 -0.76 2.32 33.84
CA LEU A 252 0.56 2.91 33.63
C LEU A 252 1.41 2.65 34.87
N PRO A 253 2.70 2.29 34.72
CA PRO A 253 3.58 2.10 35.86
C PRO A 253 3.74 3.42 36.61
N GLU A 254 3.87 3.36 37.94
CA GLU A 254 3.95 4.56 38.79
C GLU A 254 5.08 5.52 38.39
N ASN A 255 6.17 4.97 37.85
CA ASN A 255 7.31 5.75 37.38
C ASN A 255 6.93 6.69 36.22
N VAL A 256 5.97 6.30 35.38
CA VAL A 256 5.47 7.15 34.29
C VAL A 256 4.55 8.24 34.83
N LEU A 257 3.75 7.95 35.86
CA LEU A 257 2.89 8.94 36.52
C LEU A 257 3.70 9.97 37.32
N LYS A 258 4.83 9.55 37.90
CA LYS A 258 5.75 10.38 38.68
C LYS A 258 6.80 11.08 37.80
N ALA A 259 6.84 10.81 36.50
CA ALA A 259 7.83 11.41 35.60
C ALA A 259 7.58 12.90 35.41
N VAL A 260 8.53 13.73 35.86
CA VAL A 260 8.53 15.17 35.64
C VAL A 260 9.26 15.48 34.33
N ALA A 261 8.70 16.38 33.52
CA ALA A 261 9.34 16.83 32.29
C ALA A 261 10.70 17.48 32.60
N SER A 262 11.71 17.22 31.77
CA SER A 262 13.00 17.89 31.92
C SER A 262 12.85 19.41 31.73
N SER A 263 13.73 20.19 32.37
CA SER A 263 13.74 21.66 32.26
C SER A 263 13.67 22.13 30.82
N ARG A 264 14.41 21.48 29.92
CA ARG A 264 14.42 21.80 28.49
C ARG A 264 13.08 21.55 27.81
N VAL A 265 12.37 20.47 28.17
CA VAL A 265 11.04 20.17 27.61
C VAL A 265 10.02 21.18 28.14
N ALA A 266 10.12 21.58 29.42
CA ALA A 266 9.28 22.62 29.98
C ALA A 266 9.49 23.98 29.26
N GLU A 267 10.73 24.38 29.00
CA GLU A 267 11.05 25.59 28.21
C GLU A 267 10.47 25.55 26.79
N LEU A 268 10.58 24.40 26.12
CA LEU A 268 10.05 24.22 24.76
C LEU A 268 8.52 24.17 24.72
N ALA A 269 7.88 23.74 25.81
CA ALA A 269 6.43 23.72 25.95
C ALA A 269 5.85 25.13 26.17
N VAL A 270 6.65 26.10 26.64
CA VAL A 270 6.23 27.50 26.69
C VAL A 270 6.05 28.01 25.26
N ALA A 271 4.82 28.39 24.93
CA ALA A 271 4.50 28.97 23.64
C ALA A 271 5.41 30.18 23.37
N LYS A 272 6.05 30.20 22.19
CA LYS A 272 6.85 31.35 21.78
C LYS A 272 5.96 32.58 21.67
N SER A 273 6.09 33.51 22.62
CA SER A 273 5.40 34.80 22.54
C SER A 273 6.08 35.63 21.44
N TYR A 274 5.47 35.71 20.27
CA TYR A 274 5.91 36.64 19.23
C TYR A 274 5.43 38.05 19.62
N ARG A 275 6.16 38.76 20.48
CA ARG A 275 5.83 40.16 20.83
C ARG A 275 6.06 41.15 19.67
N ASN A 276 6.74 40.72 18.60
CA ASN A 276 7.05 41.53 17.42
C ASN A 276 6.34 41.03 16.15
N VAL A 277 5.06 40.67 16.24
CA VAL A 277 4.23 40.55 15.02
C VAL A 277 3.69 41.93 14.64
N TYR A 278 4.60 42.89 14.42
CA TYR A 278 4.27 44.18 13.79
C TYR A 278 4.11 44.05 12.26
N ASN A 279 4.12 42.82 11.73
CA ASN A 279 4.16 42.54 10.30
C ASN A 279 2.82 42.08 9.71
N GLU A 280 1.87 41.59 10.50
CA GLU A 280 0.59 41.11 9.97
C GLU A 280 -0.42 42.25 9.72
N TYR A 281 -0.22 43.42 10.33
CA TYR A 281 -1.03 44.63 10.14
C TYR A 281 -0.15 45.88 9.91
N ARG A 282 0.77 45.86 8.95
CA ARG A 282 1.44 47.11 8.52
C ARG A 282 0.41 47.96 7.76
N ASP A 283 0.22 49.21 8.17
CA ASP A 283 -0.65 50.19 7.46
C ASP A 283 -0.28 50.37 5.98
N LYS A 284 0.95 49.99 5.60
CA LYS A 284 1.44 49.99 4.21
C LYS A 284 2.19 48.67 3.92
N PRO A 285 1.48 47.60 3.54
CA PRO A 285 2.08 46.27 3.34
C PRO A 285 3.09 46.21 2.18
N PHE A 286 3.12 47.23 1.32
CA PHE A 286 4.00 47.31 0.16
C PHE A 286 5.21 48.24 0.33
N THR A 287 5.38 48.87 1.50
CA THR A 287 6.54 49.73 1.73
C THR A 287 7.77 48.87 2.00
N VAL A 288 8.65 48.82 1.00
CA VAL A 288 9.96 48.17 1.09
C VAL A 288 10.81 48.88 2.13
N GLU A 289 11.50 48.13 2.98
CA GLU A 289 12.36 48.74 4.00
C GLU A 289 13.48 49.56 3.34
N PRO A 290 13.81 50.74 3.87
CA PRO A 290 14.81 51.61 3.26
C PRO A 290 16.19 50.94 3.16
N ASN A 291 16.48 50.01 4.07
CA ASN A 291 17.72 49.21 4.02
C ASN A 291 17.71 48.19 2.88
N ALA A 292 16.56 47.65 2.51
CA ALA A 292 16.44 46.77 1.35
C ALA A 292 16.65 47.54 0.04
N LEU A 293 16.22 48.81 -0.03
CA LEU A 293 16.51 49.69 -1.17
C LEU A 293 18.01 50.07 -1.27
N LYS A 294 18.70 50.15 -0.13
CA LYS A 294 20.15 50.44 -0.05
C LYS A 294 21.03 49.20 -0.20
N ALA A 295 20.45 48.00 -0.13
CA ALA A 295 21.21 46.75 -0.17
C ALA A 295 21.82 46.54 -1.57
N LYS A 296 23.14 46.39 -1.61
CA LYS A 296 23.88 46.04 -2.83
C LYS A 296 23.97 44.52 -2.95
N ALA A 297 23.88 44.01 -4.18
CA ALA A 297 24.09 42.59 -4.44
C ALA A 297 25.51 42.18 -4.04
N SER A 298 25.65 41.03 -3.37
CA SER A 298 26.96 40.48 -3.02
C SER A 298 27.79 40.17 -4.27
N ASP A 299 29.12 40.22 -4.16
CA ASP A 299 30.05 39.98 -5.27
C ASP A 299 29.81 38.64 -5.96
N ARG A 300 29.48 37.60 -5.20
CA ARG A 300 29.13 36.27 -5.74
C ARG A 300 27.89 36.29 -6.62
N THR A 301 26.87 37.06 -6.24
CA THR A 301 25.65 37.25 -7.06
C THR A 301 25.97 37.96 -8.36
N LEU A 302 26.83 38.98 -8.30
CA LEU A 302 27.28 39.71 -9.49
C LEU A 302 28.11 38.80 -10.42
N GLU A 303 28.94 37.93 -9.86
CA GLU A 303 29.70 36.94 -10.62
C GLU A 303 28.80 35.92 -11.33
N LEU A 304 27.78 35.39 -10.63
CA LEU A 304 26.81 34.46 -11.20
C LEU A 304 25.90 35.08 -12.26
N ALA A 305 25.64 36.38 -12.15
CA ALA A 305 24.85 37.13 -13.13
C ALA A 305 25.61 37.38 -14.44
N LYS A 306 26.95 37.21 -14.46
CA LYS A 306 27.73 37.31 -15.70
C LYS A 306 27.29 36.18 -16.65
N PRO A 307 26.96 36.48 -17.92
CA PRO A 307 26.56 35.46 -18.86
C PRO A 307 27.68 34.44 -19.05
N LYS A 308 27.33 33.15 -18.98
CA LYS A 308 28.28 32.08 -19.27
C LYS A 308 28.69 32.21 -20.73
N LYS A 309 30.00 32.33 -20.99
CA LYS A 309 30.54 32.36 -22.36
C LYS A 309 30.04 31.11 -23.10
N ALA A 310 29.28 31.32 -24.16
CA ALA A 310 28.86 30.22 -25.03
C ALA A 310 30.13 29.60 -25.63
N LYS A 311 30.26 28.27 -25.51
CA LYS A 311 31.33 27.54 -26.18
C LYS A 311 31.06 27.65 -27.69
N LYS A 312 31.97 28.33 -28.41
CA LYS A 312 32.03 28.27 -29.87
C LYS A 312 32.50 26.90 -30.31
#